data_AF-X1QQI1-F1
#
_entry.id   AF-X1QQI1-F1
#
_cell.length_a   1.000
_cell.length_b   1.000
_cell.length_c   1.000
_cell.angle_alpha   90.00
_cell.angle_beta   90.00
_cell.angle_gamma   90.00
#
_symmetry.space_group_name_H-M   'P 1'
#
loop_
_entity.id
_entity.type
_entity.pdbx_description
1 polymer ?
#
loop_
_entity_poly.entity_id
_entity_poly.type
_entity_poly.pdbx_seq_one_letter_code
_entity_poly.pdbx_strand_id
1 'polypeptide(L)'
;MFSTKQWLVILLARETHPFHGEWVTVTTKELHQALRYHAGRIVTQRHIRRLLSQADQEEIIQRDIRPHAAAIFGHQAQTTKYRVIDLNKAFSFDPSDQEQQVRDAAQREPPDRKPSPPVKCPNPYYKPCDAYLENYSPFYDAITHAELGPKWPKRDPRNLDKVRRANSAHVEEKRKRDPEASQPQETVKA
;
A
#
# COMPACT_ATOMS: atom_id res chain seq x y z
N MET A 1 -13.53 -27.67 -5.78
CA MET A 1 -13.75 -26.25 -6.13
C MET A 1 -12.39 -25.63 -6.41
N PHE A 2 -12.17 -24.97 -7.55
CA PHE A 2 -10.82 -24.49 -7.93
C PHE A 2 -10.30 -23.38 -7.01
N SER A 3 -9.00 -23.38 -6.75
CA SER A 3 -8.27 -22.34 -6.03
C SER A 3 -8.24 -21.02 -6.82
N THR A 4 -7.91 -19.91 -6.17
CA THR A 4 -7.79 -18.61 -6.90
C THR A 4 -6.63 -18.67 -7.88
N LYS A 5 -5.55 -19.36 -7.51
CA LYS A 5 -4.39 -19.64 -8.37
C LYS A 5 -4.80 -20.47 -9.59
N GLN A 6 -5.57 -21.53 -9.41
CA GLN A 6 -6.08 -22.37 -10.52
C GLN A 6 -6.95 -21.57 -11.49
N TRP A 7 -7.83 -20.71 -10.98
CA TRP A 7 -8.64 -19.83 -11.82
C TRP A 7 -7.79 -18.86 -12.64
N LEU A 8 -6.71 -18.30 -12.07
CA LEU A 8 -5.79 -17.44 -12.82
C LEU A 8 -5.14 -18.21 -13.98
N VAL A 9 -4.71 -19.45 -13.74
CA VAL A 9 -4.12 -20.29 -14.80
C VAL A 9 -5.15 -20.64 -15.86
N ILE A 10 -6.39 -20.97 -15.51
CA ILE A 10 -7.48 -21.21 -16.47
C ILE A 10 -7.72 -19.98 -17.34
N LEU A 11 -7.76 -18.79 -16.73
CA LEU A 11 -7.99 -17.55 -17.47
C LEU A 11 -6.84 -17.25 -18.44
N LEU A 12 -5.59 -17.45 -18.02
CA LEU A 12 -4.44 -17.32 -18.92
C LEU A 12 -4.46 -18.38 -20.03
N ALA A 13 -4.83 -19.62 -19.71
CA ALA A 13 -4.90 -20.73 -20.64
C ALA A 13 -6.00 -20.55 -21.70
N ARG A 14 -7.13 -19.94 -21.32
CA ARG A 14 -8.22 -19.63 -22.23
C ARG A 14 -7.79 -18.64 -23.31
N GLU A 15 -7.05 -17.61 -22.93
CA GLU A 15 -6.52 -16.62 -23.87
C GLU A 15 -5.39 -17.19 -24.76
N THR A 16 -4.79 -18.33 -24.39
CA THR A 16 -3.73 -19.00 -25.19
C THR A 16 -4.21 -19.97 -26.28
N HIS A 17 -5.51 -20.21 -26.49
CA HIS A 17 -5.96 -21.26 -27.44
C HIS A 17 -5.99 -20.83 -28.93
N PRO A 18 -5.61 -21.69 -29.90
CA PRO A 18 -5.26 -23.12 -29.81
C PRO A 18 -3.76 -23.45 -29.82
N PHE A 19 -2.87 -22.47 -29.79
CA PHE A 19 -1.44 -22.71 -29.92
C PHE A 19 -0.78 -22.81 -28.54
N HIS A 20 -0.59 -24.05 -28.08
CA HIS A 20 0.21 -24.33 -26.88
C HIS A 20 1.56 -23.60 -26.96
N GLY A 21 1.73 -22.58 -26.11
CA GLY A 21 3.00 -21.88 -25.93
C GLY A 21 3.08 -20.45 -26.45
N GLU A 22 2.00 -19.85 -26.93
CA GLU A 22 1.99 -18.43 -27.24
C GLU A 22 2.01 -17.55 -25.98
N TRP A 23 2.64 -16.38 -26.11
CA TRP A 23 2.72 -15.39 -25.05
C TRP A 23 1.49 -14.50 -25.07
N VAL A 24 0.75 -14.45 -23.96
CA VAL A 24 -0.41 -13.57 -23.81
C VAL A 24 -0.03 -12.33 -23.02
N THR A 25 -0.33 -11.16 -23.59
CA THR A 25 -0.28 -9.89 -22.87
C THR A 25 -1.59 -9.67 -22.13
N VAL A 26 -1.58 -9.82 -20.80
CA VAL A 26 -2.76 -9.54 -19.97
C VAL A 26 -2.38 -8.58 -18.85
N THR A 27 -3.21 -7.57 -18.58
CA THR A 27 -2.98 -6.68 -17.44
C THR A 27 -3.55 -7.26 -16.15
N THR A 28 -2.94 -6.92 -15.01
CA THR A 28 -3.49 -7.31 -13.69
C THR A 28 -4.89 -6.77 -13.42
N LYS A 29 -5.32 -5.70 -14.13
CA LYS A 29 -6.68 -5.17 -14.08
C LYS A 29 -7.67 -6.09 -14.79
N GLU A 30 -7.32 -6.55 -15.99
CA GLU A 30 -8.12 -7.53 -16.75
C GLU A 30 -8.28 -8.82 -15.96
N LEU A 31 -7.20 -9.36 -15.38
CA LEU A 31 -7.26 -10.57 -14.55
C LEU A 31 -8.18 -10.40 -13.33
N HIS A 32 -8.14 -9.23 -12.67
CA HIS A 32 -9.06 -8.93 -11.58
C HIS A 32 -10.51 -8.95 -12.08
N GLN A 33 -10.82 -8.23 -13.17
CA GLN A 33 -12.17 -8.18 -13.72
C GLN A 33 -12.68 -9.57 -14.14
N ALA A 34 -11.82 -10.37 -14.78
CA ALA A 34 -12.12 -11.74 -15.19
C ALA A 34 -12.37 -12.67 -13.99
N LEU A 35 -11.56 -12.58 -12.93
CA LEU A 35 -11.79 -13.34 -11.69
C LEU A 35 -13.11 -12.98 -11.01
N ARG A 36 -13.45 -11.68 -11.00
CA ARG A 36 -14.73 -11.23 -10.43
C ARG A 36 -15.91 -11.74 -11.25
N TYR A 37 -15.81 -11.71 -12.58
CA TYR A 37 -16.88 -12.14 -13.47
C TYR A 37 -17.05 -13.66 -13.49
N HIS A 38 -15.97 -14.43 -13.64
CA HIS A 38 -16.04 -15.88 -13.82
C HIS A 38 -16.08 -16.67 -12.51
N ALA A 39 -15.36 -16.23 -11.48
CA ALA A 39 -15.25 -16.95 -10.22
C ALA A 39 -16.03 -16.29 -9.07
N GLY A 40 -16.61 -15.10 -9.27
CA GLY A 40 -17.28 -14.32 -8.22
C GLY A 40 -16.33 -13.86 -7.11
N ARG A 41 -15.00 -13.91 -7.33
CA ARG A 41 -13.99 -13.64 -6.30
C ARG A 41 -13.53 -12.19 -6.35
N ILE A 42 -13.56 -11.52 -5.21
CA ILE A 42 -13.03 -10.17 -5.05
C ILE A 42 -11.63 -10.28 -4.47
N VAL A 43 -10.63 -10.10 -5.33
CA VAL A 43 -9.22 -10.30 -4.99
C VAL A 43 -8.45 -9.02 -5.26
N THR A 44 -7.59 -8.61 -4.33
CA THR A 44 -6.79 -7.40 -4.54
C THR A 44 -5.75 -7.61 -5.64
N GLN A 45 -5.43 -6.56 -6.40
CA GLN A 45 -4.39 -6.64 -7.45
C GLN A 45 -3.03 -7.08 -6.90
N ARG A 46 -2.70 -6.68 -5.65
CA ARG A 46 -1.49 -7.11 -4.94
C ARG A 46 -1.47 -8.62 -4.73
N HIS A 47 -2.60 -9.20 -4.34
CA HIS A 47 -2.72 -10.65 -4.14
C HIS A 47 -2.61 -11.40 -5.47
N ILE A 48 -3.24 -10.90 -6.55
CA ILE A 48 -3.09 -11.47 -7.89
C ILE A 48 -1.62 -11.50 -8.32
N ARG A 49 -0.88 -10.38 -8.15
CA ARG A 49 0.56 -10.32 -8.46
C ARG A 49 1.36 -11.35 -7.67
N ARG A 50 1.05 -11.53 -6.38
CA ARG A 50 1.69 -12.53 -5.53
C ARG A 50 1.44 -13.95 -6.04
N LEU A 51 0.20 -14.28 -6.38
CA LEU A 51 -0.16 -15.59 -6.93
C LEU A 51 0.54 -15.85 -8.27
N LEU A 52 0.62 -14.85 -9.14
CA LEU A 52 1.35 -14.97 -10.41
C LEU A 52 2.86 -15.12 -10.21
N SER A 53 3.44 -14.51 -9.17
CA SER A 53 4.86 -14.76 -8.81
C SER A 53 5.06 -16.17 -8.26
N GLN A 54 4.13 -16.69 -7.48
CA GLN A 54 4.18 -18.07 -6.98
C GLN A 54 4.05 -19.08 -8.12
N ALA A 55 3.09 -18.88 -9.02
CA ALA A 55 2.91 -19.76 -10.18
C ALA A 55 4.13 -19.78 -11.12
N ASP A 56 4.87 -18.67 -11.20
CA ASP A 56 6.13 -18.56 -11.96
C ASP A 56 7.28 -19.30 -11.26
N GLN A 57 7.38 -19.20 -9.93
CA GLN A 57 8.33 -19.98 -9.11
C GLN A 57 8.06 -21.48 -9.16
N GLU A 58 6.79 -21.86 -9.26
CA GLU A 58 6.35 -23.26 -9.41
C GLU A 58 6.45 -23.74 -10.86
N GLU A 59 6.96 -22.92 -11.80
CA GLU A 59 7.10 -23.25 -13.22
C GLU A 59 5.78 -23.64 -13.91
N ILE A 60 4.64 -23.21 -13.37
CA ILE A 60 3.32 -23.41 -13.97
C ILE A 60 3.14 -22.43 -15.13
N ILE A 61 3.60 -21.19 -14.91
CA ILE A 61 3.61 -20.13 -15.90
C ILE A 61 5.02 -19.60 -16.09
N GLN A 62 5.28 -19.00 -17.24
CA GLN A 62 6.46 -18.21 -17.52
C GLN A 62 6.07 -16.74 -17.65
N ARG A 63 6.83 -15.86 -17.01
CA ARG A 63 6.63 -14.42 -17.08
C ARG A 63 7.78 -13.73 -17.81
N ASP A 64 7.47 -13.03 -18.90
CA ASP A 64 8.39 -12.08 -19.54
C ASP A 64 8.01 -10.67 -19.10
N ILE A 65 8.78 -10.14 -18.14
CA ILE A 65 8.63 -8.77 -17.65
C ILE A 65 9.47 -7.88 -18.56
N ARG A 66 8.83 -7.20 -19.51
CA ARG A 66 9.52 -6.21 -20.34
C ARG A 66 9.56 -4.86 -19.62
N PRO A 67 10.74 -4.39 -19.16
CA PRO A 67 10.84 -3.12 -18.44
C PRO A 67 10.60 -1.89 -19.33
N HIS A 68 10.62 -2.02 -20.65
CA HIS A 68 10.67 -0.89 -21.59
C HIS A 68 9.63 -0.89 -22.72
N ALA A 69 8.62 -1.75 -22.67
CA ALA A 69 7.51 -1.64 -23.62
C ALA A 69 6.56 -0.53 -23.14
N ALA A 70 6.87 0.73 -23.46
CA ALA A 70 5.92 1.81 -23.35
C ALA A 70 4.70 1.44 -24.21
N ALA A 71 3.55 1.24 -23.58
CA ALA A 71 2.30 1.24 -24.33
C ALA A 71 2.21 2.57 -25.08
N ILE A 72 1.68 2.55 -26.30
CA ILE A 72 1.46 3.73 -27.16
C ILE A 72 0.73 4.86 -26.41
N PHE A 73 0.04 4.55 -25.31
CA PHE A 73 -0.75 5.45 -24.48
C PHE A 73 -0.06 6.02 -23.22
N GLY A 74 1.28 6.05 -23.15
CA GLY A 74 2.00 6.88 -22.16
C GLY A 74 1.89 6.43 -20.69
N HIS A 75 1.13 5.38 -20.40
CA HIS A 75 1.21 4.68 -19.12
C HIS A 75 2.30 3.61 -19.24
N GLN A 76 3.38 3.77 -18.49
CA GLN A 76 4.33 2.70 -18.18
C GLN A 76 3.63 1.63 -17.32
N ALA A 77 2.54 1.06 -17.80
CA ALA A 77 2.01 -0.18 -17.27
C ALA A 77 2.99 -1.25 -17.71
N GLN A 78 3.63 -1.90 -16.75
CA GLN A 78 4.43 -3.10 -16.99
C GLN A 78 3.53 -4.10 -17.73
N THR A 79 3.66 -4.19 -19.05
CA THR A 79 2.95 -5.19 -19.85
C THR A 79 3.71 -6.50 -19.68
N THR A 80 3.31 -7.27 -18.68
CA THR A 80 3.84 -8.60 -18.43
C THR A 80 3.21 -9.57 -19.43
N LYS A 81 4.05 -10.29 -20.16
CA LYS A 81 3.61 -11.40 -20.98
C LYS A 81 3.61 -12.67 -20.13
N TYR A 82 2.59 -13.48 -20.31
CA TYR A 82 2.41 -14.75 -19.62
C TYR A 82 2.37 -15.88 -20.64
N ARG A 83 3.02 -16.99 -20.33
CA ARG A 83 2.87 -18.25 -21.06
C ARG A 83 2.55 -19.33 -20.06
N VAL A 84 1.55 -20.17 -20.32
CA VAL A 84 1.28 -21.34 -19.48
C VAL A 84 2.19 -22.47 -19.97
N ILE A 85 3.00 -23.03 -19.06
CA ILE A 85 3.94 -24.12 -19.37
C ILE A 85 3.24 -25.45 -19.11
N ASP A 86 2.74 -25.64 -17.89
CA ASP A 86 2.18 -26.92 -17.44
C ASP A 86 0.85 -26.73 -16.73
N LEU A 87 -0.23 -27.10 -17.42
CA LEU A 87 -1.58 -27.08 -16.85
C LEU A 87 -1.74 -28.16 -15.77
N ASN A 88 -1.12 -29.32 -15.91
CA ASN A 88 -1.30 -30.42 -14.98
C ASN A 88 -0.73 -30.06 -13.62
N LYS A 89 0.42 -29.38 -13.60
CA LYS A 89 1.05 -28.83 -12.38
C LYS A 89 0.20 -27.74 -11.72
N ALA A 90 -0.59 -27.00 -12.49
CA ALA A 90 -1.52 -26.02 -11.93
C ALA A 90 -2.67 -26.66 -11.13
N PHE A 91 -3.10 -27.85 -11.56
CA PHE A 91 -4.20 -28.59 -10.96
C PHE A 91 -3.75 -29.68 -9.99
N SER A 92 -2.44 -29.88 -9.82
CA SER A 92 -1.94 -30.70 -8.71
C SER A 92 -2.42 -30.09 -7.40
N PHE A 93 -2.86 -30.96 -6.49
CA PHE A 93 -3.57 -30.57 -5.28
C PHE A 93 -2.67 -29.72 -4.37
N ASP A 94 -2.89 -28.41 -4.35
CA ASP A 94 -2.26 -27.50 -3.39
C ASP A 94 -3.21 -27.22 -2.21
N PRO A 95 -2.89 -27.69 -0.99
CA PRO A 95 -3.67 -27.37 0.22
C PRO A 95 -3.57 -25.89 0.64
N SER A 96 -2.73 -25.11 -0.04
CA SER A 96 -2.43 -23.69 0.20
C SER A 96 -3.67 -22.80 0.38
N ASP A 97 -4.73 -22.98 -0.43
CA ASP A 97 -5.92 -22.12 -0.34
C ASP A 97 -6.76 -22.39 0.93
N GLN A 98 -6.78 -23.64 1.45
CA GLN A 98 -7.47 -23.96 2.70
C GLN A 98 -6.65 -23.49 3.91
N GLU A 99 -5.33 -23.69 3.91
CA GLU A 99 -4.46 -23.23 5.01
C GLU A 99 -4.40 -21.71 5.10
N GLN A 100 -4.43 -20.99 3.97
CA GLN A 100 -4.48 -19.54 3.94
C GLN A 100 -5.84 -19.01 4.41
N GLN A 101 -6.95 -19.66 4.05
CA GLN A 101 -8.27 -19.35 4.61
C GLN A 101 -8.35 -19.64 6.11
N VAL A 102 -7.75 -20.74 6.59
CA VAL A 102 -7.68 -21.07 8.03
C VAL A 102 -6.79 -20.08 8.77
N ARG A 103 -5.66 -19.65 8.20
CA ARG A 103 -4.81 -18.58 8.76
C ARG A 103 -5.52 -17.23 8.79
N ASP A 104 -6.19 -16.85 7.71
CA ASP A 104 -6.95 -15.60 7.63
C ASP A 104 -8.20 -15.64 8.52
N ALA A 105 -8.80 -16.81 8.74
CA ALA A 105 -9.89 -17.03 9.69
C ALA A 105 -9.40 -17.01 11.15
N ALA A 106 -8.23 -17.59 11.44
CA ALA A 106 -7.58 -17.49 12.74
C ALA A 106 -7.13 -16.06 13.07
N GLN A 107 -6.79 -15.25 12.06
CA GLN A 107 -6.53 -13.81 12.22
C GLN A 107 -7.81 -12.97 12.35
N ARG A 108 -8.99 -13.55 12.13
CA ARG A 108 -10.31 -12.92 12.33
C ARG A 108 -10.93 -13.25 13.69
N GLU A 109 -10.13 -13.56 14.71
CA GLU A 109 -10.67 -13.48 16.07
C GLU A 109 -11.19 -12.05 16.33
N PRO A 110 -12.42 -11.89 16.87
CA PRO A 110 -12.98 -10.58 17.15
C PRO A 110 -12.06 -9.90 18.18
N PRO A 111 -11.63 -8.64 17.95
CA PRO A 111 -10.77 -7.99 18.91
C PRO A 111 -11.58 -7.77 20.19
N ASP A 112 -11.30 -8.56 21.22
CA ASP A 112 -11.54 -8.19 22.60
C ASP A 112 -10.86 -6.83 22.80
N ARG A 113 -11.68 -5.77 22.80
CA ARG A 113 -11.25 -4.40 23.00
C ARG A 113 -10.72 -4.27 24.42
N LYS A 114 -9.45 -4.59 24.62
CA LYS A 114 -8.69 -4.01 25.73
C LYS A 114 -8.68 -2.50 25.51
N PRO A 115 -9.00 -1.68 26.53
CA PRO A 115 -8.95 -0.23 26.40
C PRO A 115 -7.53 0.15 25.98
N SER A 116 -7.43 0.76 24.80
CA SER A 116 -6.16 1.18 24.22
C SER A 116 -5.48 2.15 25.19
N PRO A 117 -4.22 1.91 25.58
CA PRO A 117 -3.43 2.91 26.31
C PRO A 117 -3.29 4.17 25.43
N PRO A 118 -3.08 5.35 26.04
CA PRO A 118 -3.15 6.61 25.34
C PRO A 118 -2.11 6.66 24.22
N VAL A 119 -2.61 6.88 23.00
CA VAL A 119 -1.93 7.31 21.77
C VAL A 119 -0.42 6.99 21.71
N LYS A 120 -0.09 5.75 21.35
CA LYS A 120 1.20 5.41 20.73
C LYS A 120 0.99 5.29 19.22
N CYS A 121 1.97 5.77 18.45
CA CYS A 121 1.97 5.90 17.00
C CYS A 121 1.31 4.70 16.27
N PRO A 122 0.51 4.93 15.20
CA PRO A 122 -0.34 3.92 14.56
C PRO A 122 0.38 2.77 13.84
N ASN A 123 1.71 2.69 13.89
CA ASN A 123 2.48 1.59 13.31
C ASN A 123 3.49 1.03 14.33
N PRO A 124 3.31 -0.20 14.84
CA PRO A 124 4.20 -0.80 15.84
C PRO A 124 5.61 -1.12 15.31
N TYR A 125 5.82 -1.06 14.00
CA TYR A 125 7.12 -1.31 13.35
C TYR A 125 7.87 -0.03 12.95
N TYR A 126 7.26 1.14 13.15
CA TYR A 126 7.91 2.40 12.81
C TYR A 126 8.73 2.89 14.00
N LYS A 127 10.04 2.63 13.94
CA LYS A 127 11.02 3.33 14.78
C LYS A 127 11.47 4.58 14.03
N PRO A 128 11.14 5.80 14.49
CA PRO A 128 11.74 7.00 13.91
C PRO A 128 13.26 6.92 14.02
N CYS A 129 13.98 7.45 13.03
CA CYS A 129 15.43 7.56 13.10
C CYS A 129 15.85 8.60 14.14
N ASP A 130 17.08 8.49 14.65
CA ASP A 130 17.58 9.38 15.72
C ASP A 130 17.56 10.85 15.28
N ALA A 131 17.94 11.14 14.04
CA ALA A 131 17.87 12.48 13.47
C ALA A 131 16.44 13.05 13.42
N TYR A 132 15.41 12.20 13.27
CA TYR A 132 14.01 12.64 13.34
C TYR A 132 13.62 12.96 14.78
N LEU A 133 14.05 12.14 15.75
CA LEU A 133 13.78 12.40 17.16
C LEU A 133 14.44 13.70 17.61
N GLU A 134 15.71 13.92 17.29
CA GLU A 134 16.45 15.11 17.71
C GLU A 134 15.89 16.40 17.11
N ASN A 135 15.49 16.37 15.85
CA ASN A 135 15.06 17.56 15.14
C ASN A 135 13.55 17.80 15.18
N TYR A 136 12.72 16.77 15.24
CA TYR A 136 11.26 16.91 15.07
C TYR A 136 10.46 16.70 16.36
N SER A 137 10.91 15.84 17.28
CA SER A 137 10.18 15.57 18.54
C SER A 137 9.88 16.82 19.38
N PRO A 138 10.80 17.80 19.55
CA PRO A 138 10.54 18.95 20.42
C PRO A 138 9.43 19.85 19.88
N PHE A 139 9.38 19.99 18.55
CA PHE A 139 8.32 20.76 17.90
C PHE A 139 6.96 20.07 17.99
N TYR A 140 6.95 18.74 17.91
CA TYR A 140 5.74 17.96 18.12
C TYR A 140 5.23 18.09 19.56
N ASP A 141 6.13 18.00 20.54
CA ASP A 141 5.80 18.12 21.96
C ASP A 141 5.26 19.51 22.27
N ALA A 142 5.86 20.58 21.75
CA ALA A 142 5.37 21.93 21.96
C ALA A 142 3.99 22.20 21.37
N ILE A 143 3.67 21.65 20.20
CA ILE A 143 2.32 21.76 19.63
C ILE A 143 1.32 20.94 20.45
N THR A 144 1.74 19.78 20.96
CA THR A 144 0.87 18.87 21.73
C THR A 144 0.54 19.43 23.12
N HIS A 145 1.50 20.11 23.75
CA HIS A 145 1.33 20.77 25.04
C HIS A 145 0.77 22.19 24.94
N ALA A 146 0.71 22.79 23.74
CA ALA A 146 0.09 24.08 23.53
C ALA A 146 -1.44 24.03 23.73
N GLU A 147 -2.00 25.08 24.33
CA GLU A 147 -3.44 25.26 24.51
C GLU A 147 -4.12 25.67 23.19
N LEU A 148 -4.27 24.69 22.28
CA LEU A 148 -4.83 24.91 20.94
C LEU A 148 -6.35 25.12 20.92
N GLY A 149 -7.03 24.89 22.04
CA GLY A 149 -8.48 25.03 22.16
C GLY A 149 -9.28 23.91 21.46
N PRO A 150 -10.63 24.01 21.48
CA PRO A 150 -11.52 22.97 20.98
C PRO A 150 -11.33 22.66 19.48
N LYS A 151 -11.81 21.49 19.06
CA LYS A 151 -11.77 21.07 17.65
C LYS A 151 -13.05 21.50 16.94
N TRP A 152 -12.93 22.46 16.04
CA TRP A 152 -14.04 22.95 15.21
C TRP A 152 -14.18 22.12 13.92
N PRO A 153 -15.36 22.13 13.25
CA PRO A 153 -15.56 21.46 11.97
C PRO A 153 -14.66 22.03 10.86
N LYS A 154 -14.51 21.26 9.78
CA LYS A 154 -13.65 21.62 8.65
C LYS A 154 -14.16 22.91 7.99
N ARG A 155 -13.26 23.86 7.71
CA ARG A 155 -13.53 25.21 7.15
C ARG A 155 -14.19 26.23 8.09
N ASP A 156 -14.27 25.94 9.40
CA ASP A 156 -14.66 26.97 10.37
C ASP A 156 -13.57 28.06 10.47
N PRO A 157 -13.90 29.36 10.37
CA PRO A 157 -12.94 30.45 10.49
C PRO A 157 -12.19 30.47 11.83
N ARG A 158 -12.77 29.93 12.91
CA ARG A 158 -12.12 29.82 14.23
C ARG A 158 -10.92 28.87 14.24
N ASN A 159 -10.78 28.02 13.22
CA ASN A 159 -9.58 27.20 13.05
C ASN A 159 -8.35 28.05 12.69
N LEU A 160 -8.51 29.26 12.16
CA LEU A 160 -7.38 30.15 11.85
C LEU A 160 -6.62 30.53 13.12
N ASP A 161 -7.32 30.82 14.21
CA ASP A 161 -6.70 31.15 15.49
C ASP A 161 -6.00 29.95 16.12
N LYS A 162 -6.56 28.75 15.92
CA LYS A 162 -5.91 27.50 16.33
C LYS A 162 -4.59 27.27 15.58
N VAL A 163 -4.59 27.49 14.27
CA VAL A 163 -3.37 27.40 13.43
C VAL A 163 -2.35 28.45 13.87
N ARG A 164 -2.78 29.68 14.17
CA ARG A 164 -1.90 30.74 14.68
C ARG A 164 -1.22 30.34 16.00
N ARG A 165 -1.95 29.75 16.95
CA ARG A 165 -1.39 29.27 18.22
C ARG A 165 -0.43 28.09 18.05
N ALA A 166 -0.75 27.16 17.16
CA ALA A 166 0.17 26.06 16.84
C ALA A 166 1.48 26.60 16.24
N ASN A 167 1.37 27.57 15.33
CA ASN A 167 2.53 28.20 14.71
C ASN A 167 3.33 29.04 15.73
N SER A 168 2.69 29.74 16.66
CA SER A 168 3.41 30.49 17.70
C SER A 168 4.22 29.57 18.60
N ALA A 169 3.63 28.46 19.06
CA ALA A 169 4.34 27.44 19.85
C ALA A 169 5.54 26.85 19.07
N HIS A 170 5.35 26.60 17.77
CA HIS A 170 6.41 26.09 16.91
C HIS A 170 7.57 27.09 16.72
N VAL A 171 7.25 28.38 16.54
CA VAL A 171 8.25 29.46 16.42
C VAL A 171 8.98 29.72 17.73
N GLU A 172 8.28 29.62 18.87
CA GLU A 172 8.90 29.74 20.19
C GLU A 172 9.92 28.63 20.45
N GLU A 173 9.60 27.38 20.13
CA GLU A 173 10.60 26.30 20.21
C GLU A 173 11.76 26.50 19.26
N LYS A 174 11.49 27.00 18.04
CA LYS A 174 12.55 27.31 17.09
C LYS A 174 13.49 28.39 17.65
N ARG A 175 12.94 29.43 18.28
CA ARG A 175 13.68 30.53 18.94
C ARG A 175 14.53 30.03 20.10
N LYS A 176 14.02 29.08 20.91
CA LYS A 176 14.77 28.50 22.03
C LYS A 176 15.99 27.72 21.59
N ARG A 177 15.90 27.03 20.44
CA ARG A 177 16.98 26.20 19.91
C ARG A 177 18.00 27.00 19.10
N ASP A 178 17.51 27.87 18.21
CA ASP A 178 18.35 28.65 17.31
C ASP A 178 18.06 30.16 17.47
N PRO A 179 18.64 30.80 18.51
CA PRO A 179 18.43 32.23 18.76
C PRO A 179 18.96 33.12 17.61
N GLU A 180 19.98 32.65 16.87
CA GLU A 180 20.56 33.37 15.73
C GLU A 180 19.68 33.27 14.47
N ALA A 181 18.99 32.16 14.26
CA ALA A 181 18.16 31.92 13.06
C ALA A 181 16.77 32.59 13.13
N SER A 182 16.46 33.27 14.23
CA SER A 182 15.12 33.78 14.54
C SER A 182 15.04 35.30 14.67
N GLN A 183 16.14 36.02 14.39
CA GLN A 183 16.07 37.44 14.10
C GLN A 183 15.26 37.64 12.79
N PRO A 184 14.24 38.51 12.78
CA PRO A 184 13.57 38.85 11.54
C PRO A 184 14.65 39.40 10.59
N GLN A 185 14.79 38.80 9.41
CA GLN A 185 15.58 39.41 8.35
C GLN A 185 14.99 40.81 8.14
N GLU A 186 15.71 41.84 8.59
CA GLU A 186 15.36 43.21 8.30
C GLU A 186 15.22 43.30 6.79
N THR A 187 13.99 43.48 6.32
CA THR A 187 13.74 43.71 4.91
C THR A 187 14.48 44.98 4.56
N VAL A 188 15.63 44.83 3.89
CA VAL A 188 16.38 45.91 3.27
C VAL A 188 15.41 46.58 2.31
N LYS A 189 14.80 47.69 2.75
CA LYS A 189 14.03 48.58 1.89
C LYS A 189 15.05 49.26 0.97
N ALA A 190 15.00 48.90 -0.31
CA ALA A 190 15.64 49.65 -1.39
C ALA A 190 15.01 51.04 -1.53
#